data_AF-A0A6J1RBG4-F1
#
_entry.id   AF-A0A6J1RBG4-F1
#
_cell.length_a   1.000
_cell.length_b   1.000
_cell.length_c   1.000
_cell.angle_alpha   90.00
_cell.angle_beta   90.00
_cell.angle_gamma   90.00
#
_symmetry.space_group_name_H-M   'P 1'
#
loop_
_entity.id
_entity.type
_entity.pdbx_description
1 polymer ?
#
loop_
_entity_poly.entity_id
_entity_poly.type
_entity_poly.pdbx_seq_one_letter_code
_entity_poly.pdbx_strand_id
1 'polypeptide(L)'
;MTMDWKHMLRIRIKESFPRFYEILGNILPHTEIVKFFTRVIMETMDYRETNNISRNDFIDMLRELKKHPDKLGDINLTDNLIASQAFAFFIAGFETSSTTISHALYELALNQNVQDKLREEIDEVYTKHSGDLIHDNIKAMDYLDKVFKGTLFEENIK
;
A
#
# COMPACT_ATOMS: atom_id res chain seq x y z
N MET A 1 10.50 1.25 25.52
CA MET A 1 9.33 0.67 24.83
C MET A 1 8.82 -0.50 25.67
N THR A 2 8.05 -0.21 26.72
CA THR A 2 7.57 -1.24 27.66
C THR A 2 6.25 -1.80 27.16
N MET A 3 6.24 -3.08 26.79
CA MET A 3 5.06 -3.79 26.31
C MET A 3 4.04 -3.87 27.45
N ASP A 4 2.94 -3.14 27.32
CA ASP A 4 1.84 -3.11 28.30
C ASP A 4 1.14 -4.48 28.37
N TRP A 5 0.81 -4.94 29.58
CA TRP A 5 0.17 -6.24 29.82
C TRP A 5 -1.20 -6.35 29.12
N LYS A 6 -1.88 -5.21 28.91
CA LYS A 6 -3.10 -5.12 28.10
C LYS A 6 -2.88 -5.54 26.65
N HIS A 7 -1.71 -5.23 26.09
CA HIS A 7 -1.33 -5.61 24.74
C HIS A 7 -1.12 -7.12 24.62
N MET A 8 -0.42 -7.70 25.60
CA MET A 8 -0.21 -9.15 25.68
C MET A 8 -1.52 -9.92 25.85
N LEU A 9 -2.43 -9.41 26.69
CA LEU A 9 -3.76 -9.99 26.90
C LEU A 9 -4.58 -9.98 25.60
N ARG A 10 -4.52 -8.88 24.83
CA ARG A 10 -5.21 -8.76 23.54
C ARG A 10 -4.70 -9.77 22.50
N ILE A 11 -3.38 -10.01 22.45
CA ILE A 11 -2.77 -11.02 21.57
C ILE A 11 -3.24 -12.42 21.98
N ARG A 12 -3.24 -12.74 23.27
CA ARG A 12 -3.68 -14.05 23.77
C ARG A 12 -5.15 -14.35 23.49
N ILE A 13 -6.01 -13.34 23.54
CA ILE A 13 -7.43 -13.47 23.19
C ILE A 13 -7.60 -13.71 21.67
N LYS A 14 -6.80 -13.06 20.82
CA LYS A 14 -6.78 -13.28 19.35
C LYS A 14 -6.39 -14.71 18.99
N GLU A 15 -5.38 -15.26 19.65
CA GLU A 15 -4.90 -16.63 19.41
C GLU A 15 -5.88 -17.70 19.90
N SER A 16 -6.56 -17.46 21.02
CA SER A 16 -7.39 -18.47 21.70
C SER A 16 -8.85 -18.48 21.22
N PHE A 17 -9.39 -17.32 20.80
CA PHE A 17 -10.80 -17.18 20.40
C PHE A 17 -10.94 -16.36 19.10
N PRO A 18 -10.51 -16.92 17.94
CA PRO A 18 -10.45 -16.20 16.67
C PRO A 18 -11.80 -15.65 16.22
N ARG A 19 -12.91 -16.39 16.35
CA ARG A 19 -14.27 -15.90 16.02
C ARG A 19 -14.77 -14.76 16.92
N PHE A 20 -14.35 -14.70 18.18
CA PHE A 20 -14.75 -13.65 19.12
C PHE A 20 -13.92 -12.37 18.90
N TYR A 21 -12.65 -12.53 18.54
CA TYR A 21 -11.79 -11.45 18.04
C TYR A 21 -12.21 -10.96 16.65
N GLU A 22 -12.73 -11.81 15.78
CA GLU A 22 -13.32 -11.38 14.50
C GLU A 22 -14.59 -10.55 14.69
N ILE A 23 -15.37 -10.77 15.76
CA ILE A 23 -16.53 -9.91 16.08
C ILE A 23 -16.10 -8.58 16.72
N LEU A 24 -15.14 -8.59 17.65
CA LEU A 24 -14.71 -7.40 18.42
C LEU A 24 -13.51 -6.64 17.82
N GLY A 25 -12.75 -7.25 16.93
CA GLY A 25 -11.61 -6.68 16.22
C GLY A 25 -11.99 -5.85 14.98
N ASN A 26 -13.29 -5.80 14.67
CA ASN A 26 -13.85 -5.28 13.43
C ASN A 26 -13.92 -3.75 13.28
N ILE A 27 -13.56 -2.95 14.28
CA ILE A 27 -13.52 -1.49 14.11
C ILE A 27 -12.31 -0.99 14.88
N LEU A 28 -11.18 -0.85 14.16
CA LEU A 28 -10.02 -0.01 14.46
C LEU A 28 -10.10 0.66 15.84
N PRO A 29 -9.28 0.27 16.85
CA PRO A 29 -9.33 0.95 18.15
C PRO A 29 -9.17 2.44 17.91
N HIS A 30 -10.04 3.29 18.48
CA HIS A 30 -9.99 4.76 18.42
C HIS A 30 -8.63 5.27 18.91
N THR A 31 -7.65 5.11 18.06
CA THR A 31 -6.25 5.46 18.23
C THR A 31 -6.03 6.68 17.37
N GLU A 32 -5.01 7.46 17.71
CA GLU A 32 -4.67 8.67 16.97
C GLU A 32 -4.44 8.38 15.48
N ILE A 33 -3.99 7.18 15.13
CA ILE A 33 -3.83 6.70 13.75
C ILE A 33 -5.17 6.66 13.02
N VAL A 34 -6.22 6.11 13.63
CA VAL A 34 -7.55 6.00 13.01
C VAL A 34 -8.13 7.37 12.78
N LYS A 35 -8.06 8.24 13.79
CA LYS A 35 -8.54 9.63 13.66
C LYS A 35 -7.77 10.37 12.57
N PHE A 36 -6.45 10.19 12.51
CA PHE A 36 -5.60 10.77 11.48
C PHE A 36 -6.02 10.29 10.08
N PHE A 37 -6.12 8.98 9.87
CA PHE A 37 -6.49 8.41 8.56
C PHE A 37 -7.91 8.81 8.15
N THR A 38 -8.89 8.69 9.03
CA THR A 38 -10.27 9.16 8.75
C THR A 38 -10.26 10.63 8.38
N ARG A 39 -9.58 11.48 9.15
CA ARG A 39 -9.49 12.92 8.85
C ARG A 39 -8.88 13.17 7.47
N VAL A 40 -7.73 12.56 7.16
CA VAL A 40 -7.04 12.77 5.87
C VAL A 40 -7.90 12.34 4.69
N ILE A 41 -8.56 11.18 4.78
CA ILE A 41 -9.43 10.68 3.70
C ILE A 41 -10.64 11.62 3.51
N MET A 42 -11.29 12.00 4.60
CA MET A 42 -12.45 12.90 4.57
C MET A 42 -12.09 14.29 4.04
N GLU A 43 -11.03 14.91 4.57
CA GLU A 43 -10.53 16.21 4.09
C GLU A 43 -10.15 16.15 2.61
N THR A 44 -9.55 15.04 2.15
CA THR A 44 -9.20 14.86 0.73
C THR A 44 -10.44 14.78 -0.15
N MET A 45 -11.45 14.01 0.27
CA MET A 45 -12.72 13.90 -0.46
C MET A 45 -13.45 15.25 -0.53
N ASP A 46 -13.57 15.94 0.60
CA ASP A 46 -14.25 17.24 0.72
C ASP A 46 -13.53 18.34 -0.07
N TYR A 47 -12.19 18.35 0.00
CA TYR A 47 -11.38 19.28 -0.79
C TYR A 47 -11.58 19.06 -2.29
N ARG A 48 -11.56 17.80 -2.75
CA ARG A 48 -11.77 17.48 -4.17
C ARG A 48 -13.18 17.82 -4.63
N GLU A 49 -14.18 17.61 -3.79
CA GLU A 49 -15.58 17.99 -4.08
C GLU A 49 -15.72 19.51 -4.22
N THR A 50 -15.24 20.25 -3.22
CA THR A 50 -15.37 21.71 -3.18
C THR A 50 -14.63 22.39 -4.34
N ASN A 51 -13.53 21.81 -4.80
CA ASN A 51 -12.71 22.35 -5.89
C ASN A 51 -13.01 21.71 -7.26
N ASN A 52 -14.05 20.86 -7.38
CA ASN A 52 -14.39 20.14 -8.62
C ASN A 52 -13.21 19.38 -9.25
N ILE A 53 -12.38 18.75 -8.41
CA ILE A 53 -11.23 17.97 -8.84
C ILE A 53 -11.63 16.50 -9.01
N SER A 54 -11.30 15.92 -10.17
CA SER A 54 -11.37 14.47 -10.40
C SER A 54 -10.04 13.95 -10.91
N ARG A 55 -9.60 12.83 -10.35
CA ARG A 55 -8.35 12.12 -10.65
C ARG A 55 -8.56 10.68 -11.11
N ASN A 56 -9.80 10.17 -11.11
CA ASN A 56 -10.13 8.80 -11.49
C ASN A 56 -9.32 7.75 -10.71
N ASP A 57 -9.17 7.97 -9.41
CA ASP A 57 -8.43 7.09 -8.49
C ASP A 57 -9.36 6.42 -7.48
N PHE A 58 -8.78 5.66 -6.55
CA PHE A 58 -9.53 4.94 -5.52
C PHE A 58 -10.40 5.88 -4.64
N ILE A 59 -9.92 7.09 -4.35
CA ILE A 59 -10.68 8.07 -3.55
C ILE A 59 -11.88 8.60 -4.32
N ASP A 60 -11.71 8.85 -5.63
CA ASP A 60 -12.81 9.24 -6.50
C ASP A 60 -13.86 8.14 -6.61
N MET A 61 -13.45 6.86 -6.67
CA MET A 61 -14.38 5.72 -6.65
C MET A 61 -15.20 5.67 -5.34
N LEU A 62 -14.57 5.87 -4.18
CA LEU A 62 -15.29 5.94 -2.89
C LEU A 62 -16.26 7.13 -2.84
N ARG A 63 -15.88 8.27 -3.42
CA ARG A 63 -16.75 9.45 -3.53
C ARG A 63 -17.96 9.19 -4.41
N GLU A 64 -17.78 8.54 -5.56
CA GLU A 64 -18.87 8.14 -6.45
C GLU A 64 -19.83 7.17 -5.76
N LEU A 65 -19.31 6.19 -5.02
CA LEU A 65 -20.12 5.28 -4.21
C LEU A 65 -20.91 6.02 -3.13
N LYS A 66 -20.31 7.05 -2.51
CA LYS A 66 -21.00 7.90 -1.52
C LYS A 66 -22.13 8.73 -2.14
N LYS A 67 -21.98 9.17 -3.40
CA LYS A 67 -23.02 9.92 -4.15
C LYS A 67 -24.16 9.02 -4.66
N HIS A 68 -23.89 7.74 -4.88
CA HIS A 68 -24.84 6.76 -5.42
C HIS A 68 -25.05 5.58 -4.46
N PRO A 69 -25.69 5.81 -3.29
CA PRO A 69 -25.92 4.75 -2.31
C PRO A 69 -26.84 3.64 -2.83
N ASP A 70 -27.62 3.90 -3.88
CA ASP A 70 -28.45 2.93 -4.59
C ASP A 70 -27.65 1.75 -5.17
N LYS A 71 -26.37 1.97 -5.50
CA LYS A 71 -25.47 0.92 -6.00
C LYS A 71 -24.99 -0.04 -4.91
N LEU A 72 -25.20 0.30 -3.64
CA LEU A 72 -24.66 -0.41 -2.49
C LEU A 72 -25.71 -1.30 -1.78
N GLY A 73 -26.95 -1.35 -2.29
CA GLY A 73 -28.03 -2.12 -1.68
C GLY A 73 -28.29 -1.68 -0.24
N ASP A 74 -28.21 -2.61 0.71
CA ASP A 74 -28.45 -2.34 2.14
C ASP A 74 -27.20 -1.82 2.90
N ILE A 75 -26.09 -1.55 2.20
CA ILE A 75 -24.86 -1.07 2.85
C ILE A 75 -24.91 0.45 3.04
N ASN A 76 -24.94 0.88 4.30
CA ASN A 76 -24.81 2.29 4.66
C ASN A 76 -23.33 2.72 4.64
N LEU A 77 -22.95 3.56 3.67
CA LEU A 77 -21.58 4.02 3.47
C LEU A 77 -21.21 5.15 4.46
N THR A 78 -20.94 4.78 5.70
CA THR A 78 -20.47 5.71 6.73
C THR A 78 -19.04 6.18 6.47
N ASP A 79 -18.67 7.37 6.96
CA ASP A 79 -17.31 7.91 6.84
C ASP A 79 -16.25 6.95 7.43
N ASN A 80 -16.59 6.25 8.51
CA ASN A 80 -15.72 5.24 9.11
C ASN A 80 -15.53 4.02 8.19
N LEU A 81 -16.57 3.62 7.45
CA LEU A 81 -16.47 2.54 6.46
C LEU A 81 -15.63 2.96 5.26
N ILE A 82 -15.77 4.20 4.78
CA ILE A 82 -14.93 4.74 3.70
C ILE A 82 -13.46 4.76 4.13
N ALA A 83 -13.20 5.33 5.31
CA ALA A 83 -11.85 5.40 5.87
C ALA A 83 -11.24 4.01 6.08
N SER A 84 -12.04 3.03 6.55
CA SER A 84 -11.54 1.67 6.76
C SER A 84 -11.17 0.96 5.45
N GLN A 85 -11.96 1.14 4.38
CA GLN A 85 -11.65 0.58 3.06
C GLN A 85 -10.39 1.23 2.46
N ALA A 86 -10.25 2.55 2.55
CA ALA A 86 -9.03 3.25 2.14
C ALA A 86 -7.80 2.80 2.92
N PHE A 87 -7.94 2.60 4.23
CA PHE A 87 -6.87 2.10 5.08
C PHE A 87 -6.47 0.67 4.73
N ALA A 88 -7.44 -0.22 4.47
CA ALA A 88 -7.18 -1.60 4.08
C ALA A 88 -6.39 -1.67 2.76
N PHE A 89 -6.80 -0.89 1.75
CA PHE A 89 -6.09 -0.80 0.47
C PHE A 89 -4.67 -0.26 0.66
N PHE A 90 -4.50 0.77 1.49
CA PHE A 90 -3.20 1.34 1.81
C PHE A 90 -2.26 0.32 2.46
N ILE A 91 -2.68 -0.37 3.53
CA ILE A 91 -1.83 -1.34 4.22
C ILE A 91 -1.45 -2.50 3.30
N ALA A 92 -2.42 -3.07 2.59
CA ALA A 92 -2.19 -4.22 1.72
C ALA A 92 -1.14 -3.92 0.64
N GLY A 93 -1.18 -2.72 0.06
CA GLY A 93 -0.20 -2.28 -0.94
C GLY A 93 1.13 -1.81 -0.33
N PHE A 94 1.09 -1.15 0.84
CA PHE A 94 2.27 -0.54 1.44
C PHE A 94 3.20 -1.57 2.07
N GLU A 95 2.68 -2.46 2.93
CA GLU A 95 3.54 -3.41 3.67
C GLU A 95 4.26 -4.36 2.71
N THR A 96 3.51 -4.98 1.80
CA THR A 96 4.08 -5.92 0.81
C THR A 96 5.12 -5.23 -0.09
N SER A 97 4.79 -4.09 -0.69
CA SER A 97 5.70 -3.40 -1.62
C SER A 97 6.92 -2.82 -0.90
N SER A 98 6.77 -2.22 0.28
CA SER A 98 7.89 -1.67 1.04
C SER A 98 8.86 -2.74 1.50
N THR A 99 8.35 -3.90 1.93
CA THR A 99 9.18 -5.06 2.25
C THR A 99 9.91 -5.56 1.00
N THR A 100 9.23 -5.80 -0.12
CA THR A 100 9.88 -6.23 -1.37
C THR A 100 10.98 -5.28 -1.83
N ILE A 101 10.72 -3.97 -1.83
CA ILE A 101 11.73 -2.95 -2.18
C ILE A 101 12.91 -2.99 -1.21
N SER A 102 12.66 -3.13 0.10
CA SER A 102 13.72 -3.19 1.12
C SER A 102 14.62 -4.41 0.91
N HIS A 103 14.04 -5.57 0.62
CA HIS A 103 14.79 -6.78 0.29
C HIS A 103 15.59 -6.62 -1.01
N ALA A 104 14.98 -6.09 -2.07
CA ALA A 104 15.69 -5.85 -3.33
C ALA A 104 16.88 -4.90 -3.14
N LEU A 105 16.69 -3.79 -2.42
CA LEU A 105 17.78 -2.84 -2.11
C LEU A 105 18.87 -3.47 -1.26
N TYR A 106 18.51 -4.32 -0.29
CA TYR A 106 19.47 -5.05 0.52
C TYR A 106 20.34 -5.99 -0.33
N GLU A 107 19.71 -6.79 -1.19
CA GLU A 107 20.42 -7.70 -2.09
C GLU A 107 21.31 -6.95 -3.10
N LEU A 108 20.84 -5.81 -3.62
CA LEU A 108 21.64 -4.94 -4.49
C LEU A 108 22.88 -4.39 -3.75
N ALA A 109 22.73 -3.98 -2.49
CA ALA A 109 23.85 -3.48 -1.70
C ALA A 109 24.95 -4.54 -1.46
N LEU A 110 24.56 -5.81 -1.33
CA LEU A 110 25.48 -6.94 -1.21
C LEU A 110 26.11 -7.34 -2.56
N ASN A 111 25.40 -7.13 -3.67
CA ASN A 111 25.80 -7.60 -5.00
C ASN A 111 26.05 -6.42 -5.96
N GLN A 112 27.17 -5.72 -5.78
CA GLN A 112 27.52 -4.52 -6.56
C GLN A 112 27.50 -4.74 -8.08
N ASN A 113 27.96 -5.89 -8.58
CA ASN A 113 27.89 -6.21 -10.01
C ASN A 113 26.46 -6.24 -10.56
N VAL A 114 25.50 -6.76 -9.78
CA VAL A 114 24.08 -6.77 -10.16
C VAL A 114 23.52 -5.35 -10.12
N GLN A 115 23.92 -4.57 -9.11
CA GLN A 115 23.52 -3.18 -8.96
C GLN A 115 24.00 -2.29 -10.11
N ASP A 116 25.27 -2.42 -10.51
CA ASP A 116 25.84 -1.63 -11.59
C ASP A 116 25.18 -1.95 -12.93
N LYS A 117 24.97 -3.24 -13.22
CA LYS A 117 24.26 -3.66 -14.43
C LYS A 117 22.79 -3.21 -14.47
N LEU A 118 22.11 -3.20 -13.32
CA LEU A 118 20.76 -2.64 -13.25
C LEU A 118 20.78 -1.13 -13.51
N ARG A 119 21.76 -0.41 -12.95
CA ARG A 119 21.91 1.03 -13.16
C ARG A 119 22.18 1.35 -14.62
N GLU A 120 23.01 0.56 -15.30
CA GLU A 120 23.23 0.66 -16.74
C GLU A 120 21.93 0.55 -17.54
N GLU A 121 21.09 -0.47 -17.27
CA GLU A 121 19.78 -0.61 -17.93
C GLU A 121 18.88 0.62 -17.69
N ILE A 122 18.81 1.10 -16.44
CA ILE A 122 18.00 2.27 -16.08
C ILE A 122 18.51 3.52 -16.80
N ASP A 123 19.82 3.76 -16.82
CA ASP A 123 20.43 4.93 -17.47
C ASP A 123 20.25 4.89 -19.00
N GLU A 124 20.33 3.71 -19.60
CA GLU A 124 20.03 3.50 -21.02
C GLU A 124 18.57 3.85 -21.35
N VAL A 125 17.61 3.33 -20.57
CA VAL A 125 16.19 3.64 -20.77
C VAL A 125 15.91 5.12 -20.52
N TYR A 126 16.48 5.70 -19.46
CA TYR A 126 16.33 7.11 -19.13
C TYR A 126 16.83 8.01 -20.27
N THR A 127 18.03 7.73 -20.78
CA THR A 127 18.64 8.50 -21.88
C THR A 127 17.84 8.35 -23.17
N LYS A 128 17.44 7.12 -23.51
CA LYS A 128 16.66 6.82 -24.72
C LYS A 128 15.33 7.57 -24.77
N HIS A 129 14.71 7.82 -23.63
CA HIS A 129 13.42 8.49 -23.53
C HIS A 129 13.54 9.93 -23.04
N SER A 130 14.73 10.54 -23.17
CA SER A 130 14.97 11.96 -22.80
C SER A 130 14.55 12.31 -21.37
N GLY A 131 14.74 11.35 -20.46
CA GLY A 131 14.38 11.46 -19.04
C GLY A 131 12.94 11.08 -18.70
N ASP A 132 12.13 10.67 -19.69
CA ASP A 132 10.72 10.31 -19.47
C ASP A 132 10.56 8.81 -19.11
N LEU A 133 10.41 8.55 -17.81
CA LEU A 133 10.15 7.23 -17.27
C LEU A 133 8.65 6.99 -17.09
N ILE A 134 7.94 6.82 -18.21
CA ILE A 134 6.55 6.38 -18.19
C ILE A 134 6.43 4.88 -17.93
N HIS A 135 5.24 4.45 -17.53
CA HIS A 135 4.91 3.07 -17.21
C HIS A 135 5.41 2.07 -18.27
N ASP A 136 5.20 2.34 -19.55
CA ASP A 136 5.54 1.41 -20.62
C ASP A 136 7.05 1.22 -20.77
N ASN A 137 7.82 2.29 -20.58
CA ASN A 137 9.29 2.24 -20.63
C ASN A 137 9.85 1.51 -19.41
N ILE A 138 9.25 1.72 -18.23
CA ILE A 138 9.65 1.00 -17.01
C ILE A 138 9.38 -0.49 -17.14
N LYS A 139 8.21 -0.84 -17.67
CA LYS A 139 7.80 -2.24 -17.85
C LYS A 139 8.68 -2.99 -18.86
N ALA A 140 9.34 -2.28 -19.77
CA ALA A 140 10.26 -2.85 -20.76
C ALA A 140 11.66 -3.15 -20.20
N MET A 141 11.96 -2.80 -18.94
CA MET A 141 13.23 -3.09 -18.28
C MET A 141 13.25 -4.53 -17.74
N ASP A 142 13.72 -5.46 -18.57
CA ASP A 142 13.76 -6.89 -18.25
C ASP A 142 14.68 -7.21 -17.06
N TYR A 143 15.80 -6.50 -16.91
CA TYR A 143 16.74 -6.73 -15.82
C TYR A 143 16.17 -6.21 -14.49
N LEU A 144 15.51 -5.05 -14.49
CA LEU A 144 14.74 -4.53 -13.36
C LEU A 144 13.69 -5.55 -12.88
N ASP A 145 12.92 -6.15 -13.80
CA ASP A 145 11.92 -7.18 -13.45
C ASP A 145 12.57 -8.42 -12.80
N LYS A 146 13.72 -8.86 -13.30
CA LYS A 146 14.48 -9.97 -12.70
C LYS A 146 15.01 -9.65 -11.29
N VAL A 147 15.46 -8.41 -11.06
CA VAL A 147 15.90 -7.96 -9.73
C VAL A 147 14.72 -7.95 -8.76
N PHE A 148 13.56 -7.43 -9.17
CA PHE A 148 12.36 -7.41 -8.32
C PHE A 148 11.82 -8.80 -8.01
N LYS A 149 11.93 -9.75 -8.95
CA LYS A 149 11.55 -11.16 -8.74
C LYS A 149 12.56 -11.95 -7.90
N GLY A 150 13.74 -11.38 -7.63
CA GLY A 150 14.81 -12.05 -6.89
C GLY A 150 15.56 -13.14 -7.66
N THR A 151 15.26 -13.34 -8.96
CA THR A 151 15.80 -14.45 -9.77
C THR A 151 17.33 -14.42 -9.87
N LEU A 152 17.93 -13.23 -10.00
CA LEU A 152 19.38 -13.08 -10.13
C LEU A 152 20.14 -13.33 -8.82
N PHE A 153 19.50 -13.13 -7.67
CA PHE A 153 20.13 -13.38 -6.38
C PHE A 153 20.12 -14.87 -6.04
N GLU A 154 19.07 -15.60 -6.42
CA GLU A 154 18.99 -17.05 -6.26
C GLU A 154 20.01 -17.81 -7.12
N GLU A 155 20.29 -17.32 -8.33
CA GLU A 155 21.30 -17.93 -9.23
C GLU A 155 22.73 -17.79 -8.70
N ASN A 156 23.03 -16.74 -7.94
CA ASN A 156 24.37 -16.53 -7.35
C ASN A 156 24.62 -17.35 -6.07
N ILE A 157 23.59 -18.02 -5.52
CA ILE A 157 23.67 -18.83 -4.30
C ILE A 157 23.80 -20.35 -4.64
N LYS A 158 23.69 -20.74 -5.92
CA LYS A 158 23.90 -22.11 -6.40
C LYS A 158 25.26 -22.28 -7.07
#